data_AF-A0A8K0GWP5-F1
#
_entry.id   AF-A0A8K0GWP5-F1
#
_cell.length_a   1.000
_cell.length_b   1.000
_cell.length_c   1.000
_cell.angle_alpha   90.00
_cell.angle_beta   90.00
_cell.angle_gamma   90.00
#
_symmetry.space_group_name_H-M   'P 1'
#
loop_
_entity.id
_entity.type
_entity.pdbx_description
1 polymer ?
#
loop_
_entity_poly.entity_id
_entity_poly.type
_entity_poly.pdbx_seq_one_letter_code
_entity_poly.pdbx_strand_id
1 'polypeptide(L)'
;MLESSRVGFIFSVILLLALSIPCSCSRLKSVARTKSAVFLSPKIVLEPGSVSNKLYYGIDFPRGHIALKDFIAEVVDEAGNPIPLYETYLHHWVVERYYGSKHNDSDFILVANSGLCQTDVLRQYYGLGSETRRTATHVPDPFGIEVGNAAEIPSGYEEKWLLNVHAIDTRGAEDTLGCTECRCDLYNVTKDESGQPLKPDYIGGLSCCYDETRCRVREGFQGANRTLYLSYTVTWVDWSDFIVPVKIYILDVTDTWKALNDSNVKSTEHQCKIEYDVKESCTPTGTSNSTCIDSQRTSLSLPSGGYMVYGVAHQHTGGIGSTLYRKDGRVLCSSLPIYGTGNEAGNEAGYIVGMSTCYPHPGSVKIIGGETLILESNYNSTRTHTGVMGLFYILVADQVPPL
;
A
#
# COMPACT_ATOMS: atom_id res chain seq x y z
N MET A 1 -37.37 4.47 -71.88
CA MET A 1 -36.73 3.32 -71.19
C MET A 1 -35.24 3.52 -70.88
N LEU A 2 -34.66 4.73 -71.00
CA LEU A 2 -33.24 4.98 -70.65
C LEU A 2 -32.99 5.84 -69.41
N GLU A 3 -34.01 6.47 -68.81
CA GLU A 3 -33.80 7.32 -67.62
C GLU A 3 -33.87 6.57 -66.29
N SER A 4 -34.65 5.48 -66.22
CA SER A 4 -34.81 4.69 -64.98
C SER A 4 -33.54 3.92 -64.59
N SER A 5 -32.73 3.51 -65.56
CA SER A 5 -31.48 2.76 -65.31
C SER A 5 -30.34 3.65 -64.80
N ARG A 6 -30.34 4.96 -65.07
CA ARG A 6 -29.31 5.88 -64.56
C ARG A 6 -29.48 6.19 -63.08
N VAL A 7 -30.73 6.31 -62.62
CA VAL A 7 -31.03 6.60 -61.20
C VAL A 7 -30.66 5.42 -60.30
N GLY A 8 -30.94 4.18 -60.74
CA GLY A 8 -30.55 2.97 -60.01
C GLY A 8 -29.03 2.78 -59.89
N PHE A 9 -28.28 3.16 -60.94
CA PHE A 9 -26.82 3.07 -60.94
C PHE A 9 -26.18 4.09 -59.98
N ILE A 10 -26.71 5.32 -59.93
CA ILE A 10 -26.24 6.37 -59.01
C ILE A 10 -26.50 5.97 -57.55
N PHE A 11 -27.69 5.43 -57.24
CA PHE A 11 -28.00 4.94 -55.89
C PHE A 11 -27.10 3.78 -55.46
N SER A 12 -26.77 2.86 -56.38
CA SER A 12 -25.90 1.72 -56.08
C SER A 12 -24.45 2.15 -55.82
N VAL A 13 -23.95 3.15 -56.55
CA VAL A 13 -22.61 3.72 -56.35
C VAL A 13 -22.52 4.49 -55.03
N ILE A 14 -23.56 5.24 -54.62
CA ILE A 14 -23.59 5.94 -53.33
C ILE A 14 -23.65 4.95 -52.15
N LEU A 15 -24.40 3.86 -52.27
CA LEU A 15 -24.47 2.81 -51.24
C LEU A 15 -23.13 2.06 -51.12
N LEU A 16 -22.46 1.77 -52.23
CA LEU A 16 -21.12 1.18 -52.25
C LEU A 16 -20.05 2.13 -51.71
N LEU A 17 -20.17 3.45 -51.95
CA LEU A 17 -19.31 4.47 -51.34
C LEU A 17 -19.56 4.60 -49.83
N ALA A 18 -20.81 4.54 -49.36
CA ALA A 18 -21.14 4.57 -47.94
C ALA A 18 -20.67 3.29 -47.19
N LEU A 19 -20.66 2.15 -47.86
CA LEU A 19 -20.15 0.87 -47.34
C LEU A 19 -18.61 0.74 -47.44
N SER A 20 -17.95 1.59 -48.22
CA SER A 20 -16.49 1.65 -48.37
C SER A 20 -15.85 2.83 -47.67
N ILE A 21 -16.62 3.67 -46.96
CA ILE A 21 -16.08 4.49 -45.87
C ILE A 21 -15.62 3.49 -44.81
N PRO A 22 -14.31 3.31 -44.57
CA PRO A 22 -13.88 2.57 -43.41
C PRO A 22 -14.45 3.34 -42.23
N CYS A 23 -15.38 2.72 -41.50
CA CYS A 23 -15.72 3.21 -40.17
C CYS A 23 -14.38 3.35 -39.45
N SER A 24 -13.93 4.59 -39.28
CA SER A 24 -12.63 4.91 -38.69
C SER A 24 -12.64 4.65 -37.17
N CYS A 25 -13.43 3.66 -36.74
CA CYS A 25 -13.24 2.90 -35.52
C CYS A 25 -12.19 1.80 -35.72
N SER A 26 -11.22 1.99 -36.62
CA SER A 26 -9.92 1.35 -36.46
C SER A 26 -9.35 1.89 -35.16
N ARG A 27 -9.60 1.14 -34.08
CA ARG A 27 -9.01 1.23 -32.75
C ARG A 27 -7.67 1.98 -32.83
N LEU A 28 -7.69 3.30 -32.63
CA LEU A 28 -6.59 3.96 -31.94
C LEU A 28 -6.65 3.40 -30.51
N LYS A 29 -6.16 2.17 -30.33
CA LYS A 29 -5.35 1.87 -29.17
C LYS A 29 -4.10 2.74 -29.36
N SER A 30 -4.26 4.05 -29.11
CA SER A 30 -3.18 4.84 -28.58
C SER A 30 -2.81 4.08 -27.32
N VAL A 31 -1.83 3.16 -27.42
CA VAL A 31 -1.18 2.61 -26.25
C VAL A 31 -0.60 3.84 -25.58
N ALA A 32 -1.29 4.36 -24.56
CA ALA A 32 -0.85 5.53 -23.85
C ALA A 32 0.60 5.25 -23.44
N ARG A 33 1.52 6.09 -23.91
CA ARG A 33 2.95 5.80 -23.80
C ARG A 33 3.30 5.75 -22.32
N THR A 34 3.57 4.55 -21.81
CA THR A 34 4.04 4.35 -20.45
C THR A 34 5.36 5.10 -20.25
N LYS A 35 5.42 5.87 -19.16
CA LYS A 35 6.57 6.62 -18.69
C LYS A 35 7.02 6.02 -17.37
N SER A 36 8.31 6.10 -17.09
CA SER A 36 8.88 5.67 -15.82
C SER A 36 10.09 6.54 -15.47
N ALA A 37 10.30 6.76 -14.18
CA ALA A 37 11.45 7.48 -13.64
C ALA A 37 11.82 6.93 -12.26
N VAL A 38 13.12 7.00 -11.96
CA VAL A 38 13.70 6.64 -10.67
C VAL A 38 14.06 7.92 -9.94
N PHE A 39 13.72 7.97 -8.66
CA PHE A 39 13.98 9.09 -7.76
C PHE A 39 14.64 8.57 -6.48
N LEU A 40 15.24 9.48 -5.72
CA LEU A 40 15.85 9.18 -4.42
C LEU A 40 15.22 10.05 -3.35
N SER A 41 15.04 9.49 -2.15
CA SER A 41 14.74 10.28 -0.96
C SER A 41 15.91 11.20 -0.60
N PRO A 42 15.73 12.17 0.31
CA PRO A 42 16.86 12.72 1.04
C PRO A 42 17.65 11.62 1.77
N LYS A 43 18.92 11.92 2.08
CA LYS A 43 19.82 10.96 2.72
C LYS A 43 19.34 10.55 4.11
N ILE A 44 19.48 9.26 4.41
CA ILE A 44 19.25 8.64 5.71
C ILE A 44 20.61 8.22 6.25
N VAL A 45 20.96 8.62 7.48
CA VAL A 45 22.22 8.23 8.11
C VAL A 45 21.91 7.37 9.31
N LEU A 46 22.43 6.15 9.32
CA LEU A 46 22.20 5.19 10.40
C LEU A 46 23.53 4.68 10.99
N GLU A 47 23.50 4.49 12.29
CA GLU A 47 24.49 3.74 13.06
C GLU A 47 23.88 2.40 13.50
N PRO A 48 24.68 1.40 13.90
CA PRO A 48 24.16 0.15 14.44
C PRO A 48 23.10 0.34 15.53
N GLY A 49 21.90 -0.19 15.31
CA GLY A 49 20.75 -0.08 16.22
C GLY A 49 19.89 1.17 16.02
N SER A 50 20.35 2.21 15.33
CA SER A 50 19.57 3.46 15.23
C SER A 50 18.34 3.29 14.35
N VAL A 51 17.30 4.05 14.68
CA VAL A 51 16.07 4.19 13.89
C VAL A 51 16.06 5.53 13.17
N SER A 52 15.66 5.51 11.90
CA SER A 52 15.25 6.69 11.16
C SER A 52 13.78 6.54 10.82
N ASN A 53 12.92 7.42 11.32
CA ASN A 53 11.51 7.53 10.96
C ASN A 53 11.21 8.95 10.51
N LYS A 54 11.48 9.26 9.24
CA LYS A 54 11.50 10.64 8.74
C LYS A 54 10.37 10.93 7.77
N LEU A 55 9.88 12.16 7.80
CA LEU A 55 8.91 12.72 6.87
C LEU A 55 9.61 13.67 5.90
N TYR A 56 9.53 13.37 4.61
CA TYR A 56 10.10 14.16 3.53
C TYR A 56 8.97 14.81 2.71
N TYR A 57 8.82 16.13 2.85
CA TYR A 57 7.80 16.90 2.14
C TYR A 57 8.31 17.35 0.78
N GLY A 58 7.45 17.28 -0.23
CA GLY A 58 7.76 17.85 -1.56
C GLY A 58 8.82 17.03 -2.29
N ILE A 59 8.79 15.71 -2.13
CA ILE A 59 9.69 14.81 -2.86
C ILE A 59 9.48 14.92 -4.36
N ASP A 60 10.51 14.55 -5.12
CA ASP A 60 10.41 14.47 -6.57
C ASP A 60 9.39 13.40 -6.97
N PHE A 61 8.45 13.79 -7.82
CA PHE A 61 7.38 12.91 -8.26
C PHE A 61 6.91 13.31 -9.66
N PRO A 62 6.39 12.37 -10.48
CA PRO A 62 5.81 12.70 -11.77
C PRO A 62 4.75 13.80 -11.68
N ARG A 63 4.83 14.77 -12.59
CA ARG A 63 3.93 15.94 -12.64
C ARG A 63 2.97 15.85 -13.84
N GLY A 64 1.86 16.57 -13.72
CA GLY A 64 0.79 16.64 -14.73
C GLY A 64 -0.41 15.81 -14.33
N HIS A 65 -1.47 15.88 -15.14
CA HIS A 65 -2.64 15.02 -14.98
C HIS A 65 -2.31 13.64 -15.56
N ILE A 66 -2.11 12.66 -14.68
CA ILE A 66 -1.57 11.34 -15.03
C ILE A 66 -2.33 10.25 -14.31
N ALA A 67 -2.16 9.03 -14.80
CA ALA A 67 -2.55 7.82 -14.10
C ALA A 67 -1.31 7.08 -13.62
N LEU A 68 -1.19 6.87 -12.32
CA LEU A 68 -0.15 6.03 -11.75
C LEU A 68 -0.46 4.56 -12.04
N LYS A 69 0.59 3.83 -12.44
CA LYS A 69 0.53 2.47 -12.95
C LYS A 69 1.40 1.50 -12.16
N ASP A 70 2.45 1.98 -11.49
CA ASP A 70 3.28 1.16 -10.63
C ASP A 70 4.12 2.04 -9.69
N PHE A 71 4.49 1.49 -8.53
CA PHE A 71 5.40 2.14 -7.58
C PHE A 71 6.22 1.07 -6.87
N ILE A 72 7.53 1.07 -7.12
CA ILE A 72 8.49 0.16 -6.49
C ILE A 72 9.47 0.98 -5.66
N ALA A 73 9.80 0.56 -4.45
CA ALA A 73 10.80 1.21 -3.62
C ALA A 73 11.80 0.21 -3.02
N GLU A 74 13.03 0.68 -2.79
CA GLU A 74 14.12 -0.12 -2.24
C GLU A 74 15.06 0.77 -1.42
N VAL A 75 15.58 0.25 -0.31
CA VAL A 75 16.65 0.93 0.44
C VAL A 75 17.99 0.59 -0.21
N VAL A 76 18.71 1.63 -0.62
CA VAL A 76 19.99 1.50 -1.33
C VAL A 76 21.11 2.25 -0.64
N ASP A 77 22.35 1.79 -0.85
CA ASP A 77 23.56 2.52 -0.48
C ASP A 77 23.87 3.71 -1.43
N GLU A 78 24.97 4.41 -1.16
CA GLU A 78 25.45 5.53 -2.00
C GLU A 78 25.80 5.13 -3.45
N ALA A 79 26.08 3.84 -3.69
CA ALA A 79 26.35 3.29 -5.02
C ALA A 79 25.08 2.76 -5.71
N GLY A 80 23.92 2.83 -5.04
CA GLY A 80 22.64 2.34 -5.56
C GLY A 80 22.42 0.84 -5.37
N ASN A 81 23.23 0.15 -4.57
CA ASN A 81 23.04 -1.27 -4.29
C ASN A 81 21.96 -1.48 -3.22
N PRO A 82 21.02 -2.43 -3.43
CA PRO A 82 20.03 -2.79 -2.41
C PRO A 82 20.68 -3.31 -1.12
N ILE A 83 20.12 -2.92 0.03
CA ILE A 83 20.58 -3.33 1.35
C ILE A 83 19.79 -4.55 1.87
N PRO A 84 20.45 -5.60 2.39
CA PRO A 84 19.74 -6.72 3.00
C PRO A 84 18.96 -6.32 4.27
N LEU A 85 17.77 -6.91 4.47
CA LEU A 85 16.88 -6.62 5.61
C LEU A 85 17.48 -6.95 6.97
N TYR A 86 18.42 -7.89 7.04
CA TYR A 86 19.17 -8.22 8.25
C TYR A 86 20.27 -7.20 8.58
N GLU A 87 20.54 -6.23 7.70
CA GLU A 87 21.43 -5.09 7.96
C GLU A 87 20.64 -3.82 8.23
N THR A 88 19.72 -3.48 7.33
CA THR A 88 18.79 -2.37 7.53
C THR A 88 17.39 -2.84 7.17
N TYR A 89 16.56 -2.97 8.19
CA TYR A 89 15.19 -3.37 8.03
C TYR A 89 14.36 -2.16 7.62
N LEU A 90 13.84 -2.16 6.39
CA LEU A 90 12.82 -1.21 5.95
C LEU A 90 11.50 -1.61 6.60
N HIS A 91 11.20 -1.04 7.76
CA HIS A 91 9.98 -1.36 8.49
C HIS A 91 8.76 -0.91 7.69
N HIS A 92 8.76 0.33 7.22
CA HIS A 92 7.79 0.79 6.24
C HIS A 92 8.30 2.00 5.47
N TRP A 93 7.69 2.21 4.32
CA TRP A 93 7.71 3.48 3.62
C TRP A 93 6.27 3.75 3.20
N VAL A 94 5.84 5.01 3.28
CA VAL A 94 4.50 5.39 2.81
C VAL A 94 4.56 6.68 2.02
N VAL A 95 3.73 6.78 0.98
CA VAL A 95 3.63 7.95 0.13
C VAL A 95 2.23 8.53 0.20
N GLU A 96 2.15 9.79 0.63
CA GLU A 96 0.89 10.52 0.76
C GLU A 96 0.83 11.72 -0.19
N ARG A 97 -0.37 11.97 -0.72
CA ARG A 97 -0.67 13.12 -1.58
C ARG A 97 -1.09 14.30 -0.71
N TYR A 98 -0.63 15.50 -1.03
CA TYR A 98 -1.09 16.72 -0.36
C TYR A 98 -1.10 17.93 -1.30
N TYR A 99 -1.92 18.92 -0.99
CA TYR A 99 -1.92 20.22 -1.66
C TYR A 99 -1.12 21.20 -0.82
N GLY A 100 0.03 21.66 -1.31
CA GLY A 100 0.86 22.67 -0.66
C GLY A 100 0.56 24.07 -1.18
N SER A 101 0.46 25.06 -0.29
CA SER A 101 0.22 26.45 -0.68
C SER A 101 1.40 27.01 -1.47
N LYS A 102 1.12 27.79 -2.52
CA LYS A 102 2.14 28.50 -3.32
C LYS A 102 2.69 29.74 -2.61
N HIS A 103 2.09 30.13 -1.49
CA HIS A 103 2.40 31.38 -0.79
C HIS A 103 2.93 31.16 0.63
N ASN A 104 2.64 30.01 1.25
CA ASN A 104 3.08 29.68 2.59
C ASN A 104 3.45 28.19 2.69
N ASP A 105 4.73 27.90 2.88
CA ASP A 105 5.24 26.52 2.93
C ASP A 105 4.70 25.69 4.11
N SER A 106 4.18 26.33 5.17
CA SER A 106 3.58 25.63 6.31
C SER A 106 2.11 25.26 6.13
N ASP A 107 1.47 25.76 5.07
CA ASP A 107 0.04 25.56 4.82
C ASP A 107 -0.15 24.45 3.76
N PHE A 108 -0.76 23.35 4.20
CA PHE A 108 -1.02 22.21 3.34
C PHE A 108 -2.33 21.50 3.71
N ILE A 109 -2.89 20.82 2.72
CA ILE A 109 -4.10 20.01 2.85
C ILE A 109 -3.74 18.57 2.49
N LEU A 110 -3.80 17.66 3.46
CA LEU A 110 -3.60 16.22 3.19
C LEU A 110 -4.75 15.69 2.35
N VAL A 111 -4.41 14.93 1.31
CA VAL A 111 -5.37 14.28 0.41
C VAL A 111 -5.37 12.79 0.73
N ALA A 112 -6.37 12.38 1.49
CA ALA A 112 -6.50 11.00 1.93
C ALA A 112 -6.95 10.06 0.80
N ASN A 113 -6.78 8.76 0.98
CA ASN A 113 -7.30 7.75 0.06
C ASN A 113 -8.84 7.57 0.25
N SER A 114 -9.42 6.52 -0.32
CA SER A 114 -10.87 6.25 -0.18
C SER A 114 -11.20 5.28 0.96
N GLY A 115 -10.20 4.93 1.78
CA GLY A 115 -10.28 3.95 2.86
C GLY A 115 -11.22 4.31 4.00
N LEU A 116 -11.33 3.39 4.96
CA LEU A 116 -12.20 3.53 6.14
C LEU A 116 -11.50 4.27 7.28
N CYS A 117 -10.21 4.02 7.40
CA CYS A 117 -9.34 4.58 8.42
C CYS A 117 -8.81 5.93 7.92
N GLN A 118 -9.55 7.03 8.06
CA GLN A 118 -9.14 8.33 7.50
C GLN A 118 -8.96 9.42 8.55
N THR A 119 -9.34 9.16 9.80
CA THR A 119 -9.34 10.15 10.87
C THR A 119 -7.93 10.56 11.32
N ASP A 120 -6.87 9.83 10.93
CA ASP A 120 -5.46 10.28 10.98
C ASP A 120 -4.44 9.22 10.55
N VAL A 121 -4.88 7.98 10.33
CA VAL A 121 -4.02 6.84 9.98
C VAL A 121 -4.30 6.36 8.56
N LEU A 122 -3.41 5.56 7.97
CA LEU A 122 -3.63 4.81 6.73
C LEU A 122 -4.14 5.63 5.52
N ARG A 123 -3.71 6.89 5.37
CA ARG A 123 -4.12 7.81 4.28
C ARG A 123 -3.30 7.63 3.00
N GLN A 124 -2.24 6.84 3.05
CA GLN A 124 -1.27 6.69 1.97
C GLN A 124 -1.86 6.10 0.69
N TYR A 125 -1.23 6.43 -0.42
CA TYR A 125 -1.58 5.92 -1.74
C TYR A 125 -0.76 4.67 -2.07
N TYR A 126 0.49 4.64 -1.60
CA TYR A 126 1.44 3.55 -1.77
C TYR A 126 2.26 3.34 -0.51
N GLY A 127 2.84 2.14 -0.41
CA GLY A 127 3.81 1.79 0.61
C GLY A 127 3.20 1.16 1.85
N LEU A 128 3.84 0.08 2.34
CA LEU A 128 3.42 -0.70 3.50
C LEU A 128 4.64 -1.29 4.25
N GLY A 129 5.58 -1.95 3.56
CA GLY A 129 6.77 -2.52 4.23
C GLY A 129 7.86 -3.05 3.30
N SER A 130 8.77 -3.83 3.88
CA SER A 130 9.88 -4.51 3.17
C SER A 130 9.42 -5.59 2.19
N GLU A 131 8.18 -6.07 2.30
CA GLU A 131 7.58 -7.04 1.40
C GLU A 131 7.36 -6.50 -0.03
N THR A 132 7.57 -5.20 -0.26
CA THR A 132 7.36 -4.58 -1.57
C THR A 132 8.32 -5.11 -2.66
N ARG A 133 9.45 -5.75 -2.30
CA ARG A 133 10.45 -6.25 -3.27
C ARG A 133 9.95 -7.35 -4.22
N ARG A 134 9.10 -8.25 -3.74
CA ARG A 134 8.52 -9.35 -4.53
C ARG A 134 6.99 -9.29 -4.59
N THR A 135 6.42 -8.14 -4.25
CA THR A 135 4.99 -7.86 -4.38
C THR A 135 4.72 -7.12 -5.67
N ALA A 136 3.83 -7.64 -6.51
CA ALA A 136 3.45 -6.95 -7.73
C ALA A 136 2.53 -5.74 -7.40
N THR A 137 2.97 -4.52 -7.71
CA THR A 137 2.23 -3.28 -7.41
C THR A 137 1.57 -2.63 -8.63
N HIS A 138 1.63 -3.31 -9.78
CA HIS A 138 1.11 -2.78 -11.04
C HIS A 138 -0.41 -2.62 -11.03
N VAL A 139 -0.91 -1.47 -11.48
CA VAL A 139 -2.33 -1.23 -11.73
C VAL A 139 -2.67 -1.70 -13.14
N PRO A 140 -3.53 -2.71 -13.34
CA PRO A 140 -3.76 -3.30 -14.67
C PRO A 140 -4.46 -2.32 -15.61
N ASP A 141 -4.22 -2.42 -16.92
CA ASP A 141 -4.97 -1.64 -17.90
C ASP A 141 -6.45 -2.08 -17.97
N PRO A 142 -7.37 -1.13 -18.24
CA PRO A 142 -7.16 0.30 -18.46
C PRO A 142 -7.30 1.13 -17.18
N PHE A 143 -7.13 0.52 -16.01
CA PHE A 143 -7.30 1.18 -14.72
C PHE A 143 -6.10 2.06 -14.37
N GLY A 144 -6.29 3.05 -13.52
CA GLY A 144 -5.20 3.93 -13.06
C GLY A 144 -5.57 4.73 -11.83
N ILE A 145 -4.58 5.01 -10.98
CA ILE A 145 -4.77 5.92 -9.84
C ILE A 145 -4.58 7.34 -10.38
N GLU A 146 -5.67 8.10 -10.43
CA GLU A 146 -5.69 9.47 -10.96
C GLU A 146 -5.02 10.45 -10.00
N VAL A 147 -4.08 11.25 -10.51
CA VAL A 147 -3.41 12.32 -9.75
C VAL A 147 -3.16 13.54 -10.66
N GLY A 148 -2.94 14.71 -10.05
CA GLY A 148 -2.65 15.95 -10.77
C GLY A 148 -3.83 16.54 -11.55
N ASN A 149 -5.07 16.16 -11.24
CA ASN A 149 -6.26 16.74 -11.86
C ASN A 149 -6.46 18.19 -11.36
N ALA A 150 -6.27 19.15 -12.25
CA ALA A 150 -6.37 20.58 -11.92
C ALA A 150 -7.75 21.02 -11.39
N ALA A 151 -8.81 20.26 -11.69
CA ALA A 151 -10.15 20.54 -11.16
C ALA A 151 -10.29 20.20 -9.67
N GLU A 152 -9.44 19.32 -9.13
CA GLU A 152 -9.45 18.92 -7.72
C GLU A 152 -8.52 19.77 -6.85
N ILE A 153 -7.54 20.45 -7.46
CA ILE A 153 -6.53 21.23 -6.74
C ILE A 153 -7.12 22.61 -6.37
N PRO A 154 -7.17 22.97 -5.08
CA PRO A 154 -7.68 24.28 -4.66
C PRO A 154 -6.87 25.45 -5.23
N SER A 155 -7.55 26.57 -5.49
CA SER A 155 -6.89 27.80 -5.95
C SER A 155 -5.82 28.25 -4.96
N GLY A 156 -4.62 28.60 -5.47
CA GLY A 156 -3.48 28.99 -4.65
C GLY A 156 -2.61 27.82 -4.15
N TYR A 157 -3.00 26.57 -4.42
CA TYR A 157 -2.25 25.37 -4.06
C TYR A 157 -1.64 24.68 -5.30
N GLU A 158 -0.69 23.79 -5.04
CA GLU A 158 -0.18 22.80 -5.99
C GLU A 158 -0.13 21.42 -5.34
N GLU A 159 -0.29 20.38 -6.16
CA GLU A 159 -0.14 19.00 -5.69
C GLU A 159 1.33 18.66 -5.46
N LYS A 160 1.60 18.08 -4.30
CA LYS A 160 2.91 17.63 -3.82
C LYS A 160 2.76 16.26 -3.15
N TRP A 161 3.91 15.65 -2.87
CA TRP A 161 3.99 14.31 -2.30
C TRP A 161 4.86 14.32 -1.05
N LEU A 162 4.38 13.60 -0.05
CA LEU A 162 5.04 13.33 1.21
C LEU A 162 5.54 11.88 1.19
N LEU A 163 6.78 11.66 1.58
CA LEU A 163 7.35 10.33 1.78
C LEU A 163 7.73 10.17 3.24
N ASN A 164 7.18 9.14 3.89
CA ASN A 164 7.71 8.65 5.15
C ASN A 164 8.61 7.45 4.91
N VAL A 165 9.76 7.40 5.57
CA VAL A 165 10.66 6.23 5.56
C VAL A 165 11.02 5.88 6.98
N HIS A 166 10.60 4.68 7.41
CA HIS A 166 10.95 4.08 8.68
C HIS A 166 11.91 2.91 8.45
N ALA A 167 13.18 3.13 8.78
CA ALA A 167 14.26 2.17 8.64
C ALA A 167 15.00 1.96 9.97
N ILE A 168 15.31 0.71 10.26
CA ILE A 168 15.97 0.28 11.50
C ILE A 168 17.28 -0.40 11.12
N ASP A 169 18.42 0.11 11.61
CA ASP A 169 19.69 -0.59 11.47
C ASP A 169 19.76 -1.73 12.48
N THR A 170 19.73 -2.96 12.00
CA THR A 170 19.69 -4.16 12.86
C THR A 170 21.06 -4.80 13.02
N ARG A 171 22.13 -4.20 12.47
CA ARG A 171 23.50 -4.72 12.58
C ARG A 171 23.92 -4.74 14.05
N GLY A 172 24.31 -5.92 14.52
CA GLY A 172 24.78 -6.08 15.89
C GLY A 172 23.67 -6.09 16.95
N ALA A 173 22.39 -6.02 16.58
CA ALA A 173 21.26 -6.14 17.49
C ALA A 173 21.39 -7.36 18.43
N GLU A 174 21.00 -7.21 19.69
CA GLU A 174 20.92 -8.34 20.63
C GLU A 174 19.82 -9.33 20.24
N ASP A 175 18.69 -8.79 19.78
CA ASP A 175 17.53 -9.52 19.29
C ASP A 175 17.02 -8.83 18.03
N THR A 176 17.43 -9.33 16.86
CA THR A 176 17.06 -8.76 15.56
C THR A 176 15.54 -8.73 15.36
N LEU A 177 14.84 -9.82 15.69
CA LEU A 177 13.38 -9.89 15.51
C LEU A 177 12.69 -8.90 16.44
N GLY A 178 13.09 -8.86 17.72
CA GLY A 178 12.55 -7.90 18.67
C GLY A 178 12.80 -6.44 18.27
N CYS A 179 13.94 -6.12 17.65
CA CYS A 179 14.15 -4.79 17.07
C CYS A 179 13.15 -4.50 15.95
N THR A 180 12.95 -5.44 15.01
CA THR A 180 12.02 -5.25 13.88
C THR A 180 10.55 -5.20 14.30
N GLU A 181 10.20 -5.79 15.44
CA GLU A 181 8.87 -5.72 16.06
C GLU A 181 8.73 -4.57 17.06
N CYS A 182 9.74 -3.69 17.12
CA CYS A 182 9.74 -2.50 17.96
C CYS A 182 9.48 -2.78 19.45
N ARG A 183 10.05 -3.87 20.00
CA ARG A 183 9.90 -4.21 21.42
C ARG A 183 10.50 -3.15 22.34
N CYS A 184 9.67 -2.53 23.18
CA CYS A 184 10.05 -1.33 23.94
C CYS A 184 11.25 -1.54 24.87
N ASP A 185 11.43 -2.75 25.41
CA ASP A 185 12.54 -3.08 26.29
C ASP A 185 13.91 -3.07 25.58
N LEU A 186 13.94 -3.34 24.28
CA LEU A 186 15.14 -3.25 23.46
C LEU A 186 15.50 -1.81 23.08
N TYR A 187 14.52 -0.90 23.01
CA TYR A 187 14.74 0.53 22.74
C TYR A 187 14.97 1.35 24.00
N ASN A 188 14.74 0.77 25.19
CA ASN A 188 14.85 1.44 26.49
C ASN A 188 13.99 2.72 26.57
N VAL A 189 12.78 2.65 26.01
CA VAL A 189 11.82 3.75 25.96
C VAL A 189 10.66 3.50 26.92
N THR A 190 10.18 4.57 27.56
CA THR A 190 9.01 4.54 28.47
C THR A 190 7.96 5.58 28.08
N LYS A 191 8.23 6.35 27.02
CA LYS A 191 7.38 7.41 26.48
C LYS A 191 7.35 7.31 24.97
N ASP A 192 6.21 7.68 24.39
CA ASP A 192 6.04 7.84 22.94
C ASP A 192 6.76 9.09 22.41
N GLU A 193 6.70 9.28 21.09
CA GLU A 193 7.31 10.41 20.37
C GLU A 193 6.80 11.78 20.84
N SER A 194 5.56 11.85 21.33
CA SER A 194 4.96 13.07 21.90
C SER A 194 5.35 13.32 23.36
N GLY A 195 6.16 12.42 23.95
CA GLY A 195 6.61 12.47 25.33
C GLY A 195 5.58 11.96 26.34
N GLN A 196 4.47 11.36 25.90
CA GLN A 196 3.48 10.78 26.79
C GLN A 196 3.94 9.41 27.29
N PRO A 197 3.69 9.06 28.58
CA PRO A 197 4.03 7.74 29.10
C PRO A 197 3.33 6.62 28.32
N LEU A 198 4.08 5.58 27.98
CA LEU A 198 3.51 4.37 27.39
C LEU A 198 2.58 3.68 28.39
N LYS A 199 1.53 3.02 27.88
CA LYS A 199 0.66 2.21 28.73
C LYS A 199 1.47 1.04 29.31
N PRO A 200 1.21 0.63 30.56
CA PRO A 200 1.97 -0.45 31.20
C PRO A 200 1.95 -1.79 30.46
N ASP A 201 0.90 -2.05 29.66
CA ASP A 201 0.71 -3.26 28.88
C ASP A 201 1.15 -3.12 27.41
N TYR A 202 1.65 -1.94 27.00
CA TYR A 202 2.20 -1.73 25.67
C TYR A 202 3.68 -2.13 25.64
N ILE A 203 3.95 -3.31 25.07
CA ILE A 203 5.28 -3.96 25.13
C ILE A 203 6.08 -3.85 23.83
N GLY A 204 5.47 -3.42 22.74
CA GLY A 204 6.13 -3.17 21.47
C GLY A 204 5.18 -2.58 20.42
N GLY A 205 5.77 -2.01 19.37
CA GLY A 205 5.06 -1.39 18.25
C GLY A 205 5.50 0.05 17.97
N LEU A 206 4.71 0.76 17.16
CA LEU A 206 4.96 2.11 16.63
C LEU A 206 5.47 3.11 17.68
N SER A 207 4.95 3.08 18.90
CA SER A 207 5.30 4.04 19.95
C SER A 207 6.69 3.81 20.57
N CYS A 208 7.40 2.74 20.17
CA CYS A 208 8.66 2.35 20.77
C CYS A 208 9.90 2.49 19.85
N CYS A 209 9.69 2.68 18.56
CA CYS A 209 10.75 2.81 17.55
C CYS A 209 10.53 4.08 16.69
N TYR A 210 10.29 5.22 17.33
CA TYR A 210 10.21 6.51 16.63
C TYR A 210 11.61 7.04 16.26
N ASP A 211 11.67 8.17 15.55
CA ASP A 211 12.92 8.73 15.02
C ASP A 211 13.97 8.92 16.14
N GLU A 212 15.24 8.68 15.79
CA GLU A 212 16.39 8.82 16.71
C GLU A 212 16.44 7.84 17.89
N THR A 213 15.45 6.97 18.07
CA THR A 213 15.56 5.85 19.01
C THR A 213 16.63 4.85 18.57
N ARG A 214 17.09 4.00 19.50
CA ARG A 214 18.15 3.03 19.23
C ARG A 214 17.81 1.68 19.84
N CYS A 215 17.67 0.67 19.00
CA CYS A 215 17.58 -0.71 19.44
C CYS A 215 18.92 -1.15 20.06
N ARG A 216 18.83 -1.93 21.13
CA ARG A 216 20.01 -2.45 21.83
C ARG A 216 20.85 -3.34 20.93
N VAL A 217 22.15 -3.07 20.93
CA VAL A 217 23.17 -3.84 20.23
C VAL A 217 24.06 -4.57 21.23
N ARG A 218 24.63 -5.70 20.82
CA ARG A 218 25.54 -6.51 21.65
C ARG A 218 26.71 -5.68 22.15
N GLU A 219 27.08 -5.90 23.41
CA GLU A 219 28.21 -5.21 24.04
C GLU A 219 29.49 -5.33 23.19
N GLY A 220 30.16 -4.21 22.98
CA GLY A 220 31.39 -4.14 22.18
C GLY A 220 31.19 -4.17 20.66
N PHE A 221 29.97 -4.30 20.14
CA PHE A 221 29.72 -4.19 18.71
C PHE A 221 29.99 -2.75 18.23
N GLN A 222 30.91 -2.61 17.28
CA GLN A 222 31.15 -1.36 16.57
C GLN A 222 30.90 -1.57 15.08
N GLY A 223 30.11 -0.69 14.50
CA GLY A 223 29.84 -0.67 13.06
C GLY A 223 29.91 0.75 12.55
N ALA A 224 30.40 0.91 11.33
CA ALA A 224 30.47 2.22 10.69
C ALA A 224 29.07 2.77 10.39
N ASN A 225 28.97 4.09 10.47
CA ASN A 225 27.81 4.84 10.00
C ASN A 225 27.61 4.57 8.51
N ARG A 226 26.36 4.49 8.09
CA ARG A 226 26.00 4.30 6.68
C ARG A 226 25.10 5.42 6.21
N THR A 227 25.33 5.86 4.99
CA THR A 227 24.44 6.74 4.25
C THR A 227 23.60 5.90 3.31
N LEU A 228 22.29 5.97 3.46
CA LEU A 228 21.30 5.21 2.71
C LEU A 228 20.27 6.15 2.09
N TYR A 229 19.52 5.64 1.13
CA TYR A 229 18.42 6.31 0.46
C TYR A 229 17.27 5.34 0.25
N LEU A 230 16.04 5.84 0.20
CA LEU A 230 14.97 5.11 -0.46
C LEU A 230 15.01 5.48 -1.95
N SER A 231 15.36 4.52 -2.79
CA SER A 231 15.21 4.61 -4.24
C SER A 231 13.83 4.15 -4.64
N TYR A 232 13.09 4.97 -5.38
CA TYR A 232 11.75 4.61 -5.85
C TYR A 232 11.56 4.85 -7.33
N THR A 233 10.91 3.87 -7.98
CA THR A 233 10.56 3.89 -9.39
C THR A 233 9.07 4.05 -9.52
N VAL A 234 8.65 5.13 -10.18
CA VAL A 234 7.23 5.38 -10.47
C VAL A 234 6.99 5.11 -11.94
N THR A 235 5.89 4.41 -12.26
CA THR A 235 5.44 4.19 -13.64
C THR A 235 4.08 4.83 -13.82
N TRP A 236 3.88 5.56 -14.91
CA TRP A 236 2.63 6.28 -15.18
C TRP A 236 2.34 6.42 -16.67
N VAL A 237 1.12 6.85 -17.00
CA VAL A 237 0.72 7.31 -18.33
C VAL A 237 0.08 8.69 -18.23
N ASP A 238 0.08 9.45 -19.32
CA ASP A 238 -0.69 10.69 -19.38
C ASP A 238 -2.19 10.37 -19.26
N TRP A 239 -2.92 11.20 -18.51
CA TRP A 239 -4.35 10.99 -18.33
C TRP A 239 -5.10 11.08 -19.66
N SER A 240 -6.12 10.23 -19.83
CA SER A 240 -7.03 10.27 -20.98
C SER A 240 -8.38 9.67 -20.60
N ASP A 241 -9.42 10.00 -21.35
CA ASP A 241 -10.79 9.50 -21.12
C ASP A 241 -10.94 7.98 -21.29
N PHE A 242 -9.90 7.29 -21.75
CA PHE A 242 -9.85 5.82 -21.85
C PHE A 242 -9.39 5.15 -20.54
N ILE A 243 -8.87 5.91 -19.59
CA ILE A 243 -8.42 5.39 -18.30
C ILE A 243 -9.58 5.35 -17.34
N VAL A 244 -9.73 4.24 -16.64
CA VAL A 244 -10.74 4.08 -15.59
C VAL A 244 -10.10 4.36 -14.23
N PRO A 245 -10.50 5.44 -13.52
CA PRO A 245 -9.95 5.72 -12.20
C PRO A 245 -10.27 4.60 -11.20
N VAL A 246 -9.33 4.32 -10.31
CA VAL A 246 -9.54 3.43 -9.17
C VAL A 246 -9.43 4.18 -7.86
N LYS A 247 -10.24 3.75 -6.90
CA LYS A 247 -10.18 4.16 -5.50
C LYS A 247 -9.29 3.20 -4.74
N ILE A 248 -8.49 3.76 -3.84
CA ILE A 248 -7.59 3.03 -2.96
C ILE A 248 -8.31 2.82 -1.63
N TYR A 249 -8.39 1.57 -1.18
CA TYR A 249 -8.84 1.25 0.17
C TYR A 249 -7.75 0.48 0.89
N ILE A 250 -7.38 0.96 2.08
CA ILE A 250 -6.54 0.22 3.02
C ILE A 250 -7.45 -0.17 4.19
N LEU A 251 -7.64 -1.48 4.33
CA LEU A 251 -8.46 -2.09 5.36
C LEU A 251 -7.57 -2.53 6.51
N ASP A 252 -8.05 -2.40 7.73
CA ASP A 252 -7.31 -2.75 8.95
C ASP A 252 -8.10 -3.79 9.75
N VAL A 253 -7.49 -4.93 10.06
CA VAL A 253 -8.14 -5.99 10.84
C VAL A 253 -8.49 -5.55 12.26
N THR A 254 -7.85 -4.50 12.78
CA THR A 254 -8.08 -3.95 14.11
C THR A 254 -9.21 -2.92 14.15
N ASP A 255 -9.78 -2.54 12.99
CA ASP A 255 -10.88 -1.58 12.93
C ASP A 255 -12.08 -2.08 13.73
N THR A 256 -12.48 -1.27 14.71
CA THR A 256 -13.73 -1.48 15.43
C THR A 256 -14.78 -0.48 14.95
N TRP A 257 -15.69 -0.96 14.11
CA TRP A 257 -16.86 -0.21 13.66
C TRP A 257 -18.00 -0.26 14.69
N LYS A 258 -18.55 0.91 15.07
CA LYS A 258 -19.84 1.02 15.76
C LYS A 258 -20.83 1.75 14.85
N ALA A 259 -21.95 1.11 14.52
CA ALA A 259 -23.11 1.82 13.98
C ALA A 259 -23.65 2.75 15.09
N LEU A 260 -23.32 4.04 15.02
CA LEU A 260 -23.91 5.04 15.92
C LEU A 260 -25.40 5.16 15.57
N ASN A 261 -26.24 4.56 16.41
CA ASN A 261 -27.70 4.71 16.38
C ASN A 261 -28.13 6.04 17.00
N ASP A 262 -27.54 7.16 16.59
CA ASP A 262 -28.05 8.47 16.96
C ASP A 262 -28.55 9.22 15.72
N SER A 263 -29.87 9.37 15.70
CA SER A 263 -30.62 10.13 14.72
C SER A 263 -30.15 11.58 14.70
N ASN A 264 -29.24 11.89 13.78
CA ASN A 264 -29.12 13.13 12.99
C ASN A 264 -27.69 13.43 12.48
N VAL A 265 -26.71 12.54 12.68
CA VAL A 265 -25.41 12.61 12.00
C VAL A 265 -24.97 11.20 11.60
N LYS A 266 -24.97 10.89 10.30
CA LYS A 266 -24.39 9.64 9.75
C LYS A 266 -22.85 9.72 9.77
N SER A 267 -22.22 9.91 10.94
CA SER A 267 -20.77 9.71 11.07
C SER A 267 -20.53 8.28 11.53
N THR A 268 -20.07 7.43 10.62
CA THR A 268 -19.49 6.13 10.97
C THR A 268 -18.07 6.38 11.46
N GLU A 269 -17.84 6.27 12.76
CA GLU A 269 -16.48 6.40 13.31
C GLU A 269 -15.78 5.04 13.25
N HIS A 270 -14.81 4.92 12.35
CA HIS A 270 -13.89 3.80 12.28
C HIS A 270 -12.73 4.04 13.26
N GLN A 271 -12.38 3.02 14.03
CA GLN A 271 -11.33 3.10 15.05
C GLN A 271 -10.25 2.09 14.70
N CYS A 272 -9.40 2.46 13.75
CA CYS A 272 -8.29 1.65 13.27
C CYS A 272 -7.07 1.85 14.17
N LYS A 273 -6.50 0.75 14.67
CA LYS A 273 -5.36 0.78 15.59
C LYS A 273 -4.02 0.57 14.89
N ILE A 274 -4.04 0.22 13.59
CA ILE A 274 -2.88 -0.12 12.74
C ILE A 274 -2.21 -1.45 13.13
N GLU A 275 -1.92 -1.63 14.42
CA GLU A 275 -1.14 -2.74 14.95
C GLU A 275 -1.84 -3.46 16.12
N TYR A 276 -1.43 -4.70 16.35
CA TYR A 276 -1.84 -5.51 17.49
C TYR A 276 -0.75 -6.51 17.87
N ASP A 277 -0.86 -7.10 19.07
CA ASP A 277 0.06 -8.14 19.52
C ASP A 277 -0.53 -9.52 19.27
N VAL A 278 0.32 -10.44 18.83
CA VAL A 278 0.03 -11.88 18.79
C VAL A 278 0.68 -12.52 20.00
N LYS A 279 -0.10 -13.15 20.87
CA LYS A 279 0.43 -13.80 22.06
C LYS A 279 0.85 -15.24 21.75
N GLU A 280 1.95 -15.67 22.36
CA GLU A 280 2.28 -17.10 22.39
C GLU A 280 1.11 -17.89 22.99
N SER A 281 0.59 -18.86 22.24
CA SER A 281 -0.57 -19.64 22.65
C SER A 281 -0.36 -21.16 22.58
N CYS A 282 0.73 -21.63 21.96
CA CYS A 282 1.10 -23.04 21.99
C CYS A 282 2.56 -23.31 21.67
N THR A 283 3.07 -24.40 22.22
CA THR A 283 4.33 -25.04 21.83
C THR A 283 4.04 -26.14 20.81
N PRO A 284 4.82 -26.25 19.71
CA PRO A 284 4.70 -27.38 18.80
C PRO A 284 5.12 -28.68 19.52
N THR A 285 4.18 -29.41 20.11
CA THR A 285 4.44 -30.73 20.69
C THR A 285 4.38 -31.77 19.59
N GLY A 286 5.42 -32.59 19.45
CA GLY A 286 5.64 -33.54 18.35
C GLY A 286 4.62 -34.68 18.20
N THR A 287 3.43 -34.58 18.80
CA THR A 287 2.38 -35.61 18.79
C THR A 287 0.97 -35.08 18.52
N SER A 288 0.77 -33.77 18.29
CA SER A 288 -0.52 -33.23 17.87
C SER A 288 -0.36 -32.11 16.84
N ASN A 289 -1.08 -32.22 15.71
CA ASN A 289 -1.17 -31.19 14.67
C ASN A 289 -1.96 -29.95 15.15
N SER A 290 -1.59 -29.35 16.29
CA SER A 290 -2.10 -28.03 16.66
C SER A 290 -1.37 -27.00 15.80
N THR A 291 -2.03 -26.49 14.77
CA THR A 291 -1.53 -25.34 14.02
C THR A 291 -1.58 -24.11 14.93
N CYS A 292 -0.43 -23.66 15.42
CA CYS A 292 -0.30 -22.46 16.26
C CYS A 292 -0.58 -21.21 15.42
N ILE A 293 -1.85 -20.84 15.35
CA ILE A 293 -2.34 -19.73 14.54
C ILE A 293 -3.18 -18.81 15.43
N ASP A 294 -2.79 -17.54 15.51
CA ASP A 294 -3.65 -16.46 15.97
C ASP A 294 -4.38 -15.87 14.76
N SER A 295 -5.70 -15.76 14.87
CA SER A 295 -6.56 -15.30 13.77
C SER A 295 -7.36 -14.09 14.24
N GLN A 296 -7.04 -12.93 13.69
CA GLN A 296 -7.83 -11.72 13.88
C GLN A 296 -8.83 -11.58 12.74
N ARG A 297 -10.06 -11.22 13.08
CA ARG A 297 -11.14 -10.99 12.11
C ARG A 297 -11.94 -9.75 12.46
N THR A 298 -12.28 -8.98 11.43
CA THR A 298 -13.20 -7.85 11.56
C THR A 298 -14.20 -7.81 10.40
N SER A 299 -15.32 -7.17 10.65
CA SER A 299 -16.38 -6.92 9.66
C SER A 299 -16.37 -5.46 9.25
N LEU A 300 -16.25 -5.21 7.95
CA LEU A 300 -16.05 -3.90 7.38
C LEU A 300 -17.13 -3.64 6.33
N SER A 301 -17.46 -2.38 6.07
CA SER A 301 -18.34 -2.04 4.95
C SER A 301 -17.78 -0.86 4.17
N LEU A 302 -17.62 -1.02 2.85
CA LEU A 302 -17.11 0.05 2.01
C LEU A 302 -18.20 1.10 1.78
N PRO A 303 -17.88 2.40 1.91
CA PRO A 303 -18.85 3.49 1.71
C PRO A 303 -19.39 3.53 0.28
N SER A 304 -18.55 3.18 -0.70
CA SER A 304 -18.95 2.95 -2.08
C SER A 304 -18.54 1.56 -2.54
N GLY A 305 -19.40 0.94 -3.35
CA GLY A 305 -19.08 -0.31 -4.04
C GLY A 305 -18.33 -0.06 -5.34
N GLY A 306 -18.09 -1.12 -6.10
CA GLY A 306 -17.41 -1.07 -7.38
C GLY A 306 -16.90 -2.45 -7.79
N TYR A 307 -15.86 -2.50 -8.60
CA TYR A 307 -15.22 -3.71 -9.06
C TYR A 307 -13.78 -3.74 -8.55
N MET A 308 -13.46 -4.75 -7.75
CA MET A 308 -12.09 -4.95 -7.29
C MET A 308 -11.23 -5.35 -8.48
N VAL A 309 -10.10 -4.67 -8.68
CA VAL A 309 -9.16 -4.93 -9.80
C VAL A 309 -7.78 -5.36 -9.31
N TYR A 310 -7.48 -5.11 -8.03
CA TYR A 310 -6.25 -5.50 -7.36
C TYR A 310 -6.50 -5.71 -5.87
N GLY A 311 -5.77 -6.64 -5.26
CA GLY A 311 -5.76 -6.82 -3.81
C GLY A 311 -4.46 -7.44 -3.30
N VAL A 312 -3.98 -6.97 -2.17
CA VAL A 312 -2.79 -7.48 -1.48
C VAL A 312 -2.88 -7.21 0.02
N ALA A 313 -2.36 -8.10 0.84
CA ALA A 313 -2.22 -7.87 2.28
C ALA A 313 -0.84 -7.35 2.63
N HIS A 314 -0.73 -6.71 3.79
CA HIS A 314 0.53 -6.41 4.44
C HIS A 314 0.56 -7.05 5.82
N GLN A 315 1.65 -7.76 6.09
CA GLN A 315 1.93 -8.46 7.33
C GLN A 315 3.41 -8.35 7.67
N HIS A 316 3.73 -8.34 8.96
CA HIS A 316 5.08 -8.43 9.49
C HIS A 316 5.51 -9.91 9.62
N THR A 317 6.79 -10.12 9.93
CA THR A 317 7.35 -11.43 10.25
C THR A 317 6.48 -12.18 11.26
N GLY A 318 6.20 -13.45 10.98
CA GLY A 318 5.21 -14.24 11.72
C GLY A 318 3.87 -14.35 10.98
N GLY A 319 3.61 -13.49 10.00
CA GLY A 319 2.42 -13.58 9.14
C GLY A 319 2.33 -14.92 8.41
N ILE A 320 1.13 -15.49 8.36
CA ILE A 320 0.81 -16.74 7.65
C ILE A 320 0.00 -16.46 6.38
N GLY A 321 -0.82 -15.41 6.41
CA GLY A 321 -1.67 -15.00 5.30
C GLY A 321 -2.86 -14.20 5.78
N SER A 322 -3.45 -13.44 4.86
CA SER A 322 -4.67 -12.69 5.10
C SER A 322 -5.64 -12.92 3.95
N THR A 323 -6.93 -12.95 4.27
CA THR A 323 -7.98 -13.16 3.28
C THR A 323 -9.14 -12.21 3.51
N LEU A 324 -9.60 -11.62 2.40
CA LEU A 324 -10.81 -10.82 2.33
C LEU A 324 -11.95 -11.69 1.81
N TYR A 325 -13.03 -11.79 2.59
CA TYR A 325 -14.20 -12.57 2.27
C TYR A 325 -15.43 -11.68 2.11
N ARG A 326 -16.45 -12.21 1.43
CA ARG A 326 -17.83 -11.79 1.62
C ARG A 326 -18.39 -12.33 2.92
N LYS A 327 -19.48 -11.72 3.39
CA LYS A 327 -20.26 -12.20 4.54
C LYS A 327 -20.73 -13.66 4.41
N ASP A 328 -20.96 -14.16 3.18
CA ASP A 328 -21.36 -15.55 2.92
C ASP A 328 -20.18 -16.55 2.90
N GLY A 329 -18.97 -16.09 3.22
CA GLY A 329 -17.76 -16.91 3.28
C GLY A 329 -17.04 -17.08 1.94
N ARG A 330 -17.56 -16.55 0.83
CA ARG A 330 -16.83 -16.57 -0.45
C ARG A 330 -15.59 -15.69 -0.37
N VAL A 331 -14.45 -16.24 -0.80
CA VAL A 331 -13.18 -15.51 -0.90
C VAL A 331 -13.27 -14.49 -2.03
N LEU A 332 -12.90 -13.24 -1.72
CA LEU A 332 -12.66 -12.19 -2.72
C LEU A 332 -11.19 -12.18 -3.14
N CYS A 333 -10.29 -12.21 -2.16
CA CYS A 333 -8.85 -12.24 -2.37
C CYS A 333 -8.14 -12.87 -1.17
N SER A 334 -7.20 -13.77 -1.43
CA SER A 334 -6.26 -14.30 -0.43
C SER A 334 -4.85 -13.87 -0.80
N SER A 335 -4.14 -13.33 0.18
CA SER A 335 -2.77 -12.85 0.05
C SER A 335 -1.87 -13.58 1.06
N LEU A 336 -0.87 -14.28 0.55
CA LEU A 336 0.07 -15.10 1.30
C LEU A 336 1.46 -14.46 1.31
N PRO A 337 2.17 -14.49 2.44
CA PRO A 337 3.54 -14.00 2.52
C PRO A 337 4.51 -14.89 1.75
N ILE A 338 5.49 -14.24 1.13
CA ILE A 338 6.62 -14.85 0.46
C ILE A 338 7.84 -14.61 1.36
N TYR A 339 8.25 -15.65 2.07
CA TYR A 339 9.46 -15.62 2.88
C TYR A 339 10.70 -15.84 2.02
N GLY A 340 11.76 -15.11 2.33
CA GLY A 340 13.06 -15.32 1.71
C GLY A 340 13.67 -16.66 2.12
N THR A 341 14.64 -17.14 1.33
CA THR A 341 15.32 -18.42 1.56
C THR A 341 16.85 -18.33 1.48
N GLY A 342 17.38 -17.16 1.13
CA GLY A 342 18.79 -16.86 0.92
C GLY A 342 19.30 -15.75 1.83
N ASN A 343 20.37 -15.08 1.39
CA ASN A 343 21.04 -13.99 2.11
C ASN A 343 21.23 -12.74 1.23
N GLU A 344 20.83 -12.82 -0.04
CA GLU A 344 20.82 -11.70 -0.96
C GLU A 344 19.65 -10.75 -0.66
N ALA A 345 19.86 -9.46 -0.95
CA ALA A 345 18.82 -8.45 -0.80
C ALA A 345 17.58 -8.82 -1.63
N GLY A 346 16.42 -8.89 -0.98
CA GLY A 346 15.15 -9.30 -1.57
C GLY A 346 14.84 -10.79 -1.53
N ASN A 347 15.69 -11.61 -0.89
CA ASN A 347 15.41 -13.02 -0.63
C ASN A 347 15.89 -13.47 0.76
N GLU A 348 15.94 -12.58 1.73
CA GLU A 348 16.51 -12.83 3.05
C GLU A 348 15.69 -13.85 3.86
N ALA A 349 16.35 -14.94 4.27
CA ALA A 349 15.72 -15.97 5.08
C ALA A 349 15.17 -15.42 6.40
N GLY A 350 13.92 -15.77 6.71
CA GLY A 350 13.21 -15.34 7.92
C GLY A 350 12.50 -13.99 7.79
N TYR A 351 12.61 -13.30 6.66
CA TYR A 351 11.89 -12.06 6.37
C TYR A 351 10.78 -12.31 5.34
N ILE A 352 9.70 -11.55 5.46
CA ILE A 352 8.71 -11.42 4.38
C ILE A 352 9.29 -10.46 3.35
N VAL A 353 9.59 -10.97 2.16
CA VAL A 353 10.17 -10.22 1.04
C VAL A 353 9.15 -9.96 -0.08
N GLY A 354 7.92 -10.45 0.10
CA GLY A 354 6.84 -10.41 -0.88
C GLY A 354 5.51 -10.81 -0.28
N MET A 355 4.43 -10.41 -0.95
CA MET A 355 3.06 -10.89 -0.71
C MET A 355 2.44 -11.29 -2.05
N SER A 356 1.68 -12.39 -2.08
CA SER A 356 0.94 -12.78 -3.28
C SER A 356 -0.22 -11.84 -3.53
N THR A 357 -0.41 -11.44 -4.78
CA THR A 357 -1.42 -10.43 -5.15
C THR A 357 -2.57 -11.02 -5.94
N CYS A 358 -3.77 -10.49 -5.75
CA CYS A 358 -4.94 -10.83 -6.55
C CYS A 358 -5.12 -9.85 -7.69
N TYR A 359 -5.22 -10.38 -8.91
CA TYR A 359 -5.63 -9.65 -10.12
C TYR A 359 -6.90 -10.31 -10.67
N PRO A 360 -8.08 -10.02 -10.12
CA PRO A 360 -9.33 -10.56 -10.64
C PRO A 360 -9.54 -10.12 -12.09
N HIS A 361 -10.21 -10.97 -12.87
CA HIS A 361 -10.62 -10.59 -14.22
C HIS A 361 -11.54 -9.36 -14.13
N PRO A 362 -11.37 -8.32 -14.97
CA PRO A 362 -12.19 -7.12 -14.91
C PRO A 362 -13.69 -7.46 -14.90
N GLY A 363 -14.40 -6.94 -13.89
CA GLY A 363 -15.83 -7.18 -13.70
C GLY A 363 -16.22 -8.46 -12.96
N SER A 364 -15.28 -9.38 -12.70
CA SER A 364 -15.58 -10.66 -12.02
C SER A 364 -15.85 -10.52 -10.52
N VAL A 365 -15.23 -9.54 -9.86
CA VAL A 365 -15.39 -9.29 -8.43
C VAL A 365 -16.06 -7.95 -8.18
N LYS A 366 -17.38 -7.96 -8.06
CA LYS A 366 -18.18 -6.77 -7.75
C LYS A 366 -18.43 -6.63 -6.24
N ILE A 367 -17.98 -5.53 -5.65
CA ILE A 367 -18.32 -5.15 -4.27
C ILE A 367 -19.58 -4.27 -4.32
N ILE A 368 -20.63 -4.64 -3.60
CA ILE A 368 -21.86 -3.85 -3.50
C ILE A 368 -21.66 -2.78 -2.43
N GLY A 369 -22.03 -1.53 -2.72
CA GLY A 369 -21.92 -0.44 -1.75
C GLY A 369 -22.70 -0.75 -0.48
N GLY A 370 -22.06 -0.61 0.68
CA GLY A 370 -22.66 -0.96 1.97
C GLY A 370 -22.73 -2.46 2.26
N GLU A 371 -22.21 -3.36 1.40
CA GLU A 371 -22.10 -4.77 1.77
C GLU A 371 -21.04 -4.98 2.86
N THR A 372 -21.23 -6.02 3.68
CA THR A 372 -20.26 -6.39 4.71
C THR A 372 -19.21 -7.33 4.11
N LEU A 373 -17.95 -6.94 4.24
CA LEU A 373 -16.77 -7.75 3.97
C LEU A 373 -16.19 -8.23 5.30
N ILE A 374 -15.54 -9.39 5.28
CA ILE A 374 -14.82 -9.93 6.44
C ILE A 374 -13.34 -9.96 6.08
N LEU A 375 -12.53 -9.21 6.84
CA LEU A 375 -11.08 -9.29 6.76
C LEU A 375 -10.57 -10.24 7.83
N GLU A 376 -9.70 -11.16 7.45
CA GLU A 376 -9.03 -12.10 8.35
C GLU A 376 -7.51 -11.98 8.17
N SER A 377 -6.77 -11.89 9.27
CA SER A 377 -5.31 -11.89 9.29
C SER A 377 -4.82 -13.00 10.23
N ASN A 378 -3.98 -13.89 9.70
CA ASN A 378 -3.47 -15.04 10.43
C ASN A 378 -1.96 -14.89 10.67
N TYR A 379 -1.55 -15.13 11.91
CA TYR A 379 -0.16 -15.10 12.36
C TYR A 379 0.22 -16.38 13.10
N ASN A 380 1.50 -16.71 13.04
CA ASN A 380 2.08 -17.78 13.83
C ASN A 380 2.09 -17.37 15.31
N SER A 381 1.53 -18.23 16.17
CA SER A 381 1.44 -17.99 17.61
C SER A 381 2.32 -18.91 18.45
N THR A 382 3.36 -19.51 17.84
CA THR A 382 4.40 -20.30 18.55
C THR A 382 5.33 -19.44 19.39
N ARG A 383 5.29 -18.12 19.20
CA ARG A 383 5.95 -17.11 20.01
C ARG A 383 5.09 -15.86 20.02
N THR A 384 5.37 -14.98 20.96
CA THR A 384 4.78 -13.64 20.97
C THR A 384 5.38 -12.80 19.84
N HIS A 385 4.54 -12.05 19.13
CA HIS A 385 4.92 -10.99 18.20
C HIS A 385 4.27 -9.68 18.65
N THR A 386 5.03 -8.58 18.66
CA THR A 386 4.51 -7.26 19.05
C THR A 386 4.33 -6.35 17.85
N GLY A 387 3.32 -5.46 17.90
CA GLY A 387 3.14 -4.44 16.87
C GLY A 387 2.99 -5.01 15.46
N VAL A 388 2.35 -6.18 15.30
CA VAL A 388 2.11 -6.76 13.98
C VAL A 388 0.94 -6.06 13.29
N MET A 389 0.99 -6.00 11.96
CA MET A 389 -0.08 -5.39 11.16
C MET A 389 -0.94 -6.44 10.46
N GLY A 390 -2.21 -6.13 10.25
CA GLY A 390 -3.14 -6.96 9.49
C GLY A 390 -3.88 -6.12 8.46
N LEU A 391 -3.13 -5.49 7.55
CA LEU A 391 -3.68 -4.55 6.59
C LEU A 391 -4.00 -5.24 5.26
N PHE A 392 -4.98 -4.70 4.53
CA PHE A 392 -5.35 -5.19 3.20
C PHE A 392 -5.59 -4.01 2.25
N TYR A 393 -4.75 -3.89 1.23
CA TYR A 393 -4.84 -2.88 0.19
C TYR A 393 -5.65 -3.43 -0.99
N ILE A 394 -6.68 -2.71 -1.43
CA ILE A 394 -7.44 -3.04 -2.64
C ILE A 394 -7.63 -1.81 -3.53
N LEU A 395 -7.67 -2.05 -4.83
CA LEU A 395 -8.08 -1.06 -5.83
C LEU A 395 -9.48 -1.41 -6.33
N VAL A 396 -10.37 -0.43 -6.31
CA VAL A 396 -11.77 -0.58 -6.70
C VAL A 396 -12.14 0.46 -7.75
N ALA A 397 -12.61 0.01 -8.91
CA ALA A 397 -13.13 0.87 -9.96
C ALA A 397 -14.66 0.98 -9.85
N ASP A 398 -15.24 2.17 -10.01
CA ASP A 398 -16.70 2.33 -10.00
C ASP A 398 -17.37 1.64 -11.20
N GLN A 399 -16.64 1.53 -12.32
CA GLN A 399 -17.12 0.95 -13.57
C GLN A 399 -16.08 -0.02 -14.14
N VAL A 400 -16.55 -0.93 -15.00
CA VAL A 400 -15.70 -1.78 -15.83
C VAL A 400 -15.71 -1.19 -17.23
N PRO A 401 -14.58 -1.17 -17.95
CA PRO A 401 -14.57 -0.77 -19.35
C PRO A 401 -15.60 -1.58 -20.16
N PRO A 402 -16.30 -0.96 -21.13
CA PRO A 402 -17.08 -1.72 -22.08
C PRO A 402 -16.17 -2.71 -22.83
N LEU A 403 -16.59 -3.98 -22.90
CA LEU A 403 -15.89 -5.08 -23.58
C LEU A 403 -15.63 -4.80 -25.07
#